data_AF-A0A9N9D5F2-F1
#
_entry.id   AF-A0A9N9D5F2-F1
#
_cell.length_a   1.000
_cell.length_b   1.000
_cell.length_c   1.000
_cell.angle_alpha   90.00
_cell.angle_beta   90.00
_cell.angle_gamma   90.00
#
_symmetry.space_group_name_H-M   'P 1'
#
loop_
_entity.id
_entity.type
_entity.pdbx_description
1 polymer ?
#
loop_
_entity_poly.entity_id
_entity_poly.type
_entity_poly.pdbx_seq_one_letter_code
_entity_poly.pdbx_strand_id
1 'polypeptide(L)'
;SLSPLQADDEVLNEVVSYIEWLLSAVRPQKLLYLAIDGVAPRAKMNQQRSRRFLTAQESNGNTWDTNCITPGTEFMTKLADRLRCWIARNLTSNKSWEKAIILSDASVPGEGEHKIMNFIKAQTTPAKDFIYSVDGDLILLSLMQNEKHIDILRPNQGKGLIILSANTLQQRLAKTPPFFRSKDAINDWVFLWCLVKNDYLPRLPTFEMAEVSFDKLIAIWWKICGDECLTSNGTLNLTQFESLMKELTKEEGKRTMQEAVGAQNYDGLRLGEPGFKECYYEKHFGEKWTLEFSRKVVQAYVQGLCWLLEYDHRGVCSWRWFYPFHYAPLASDFVNLVEISKFDIDKPFKPFEHLMGVMPITSKNLLPQPLANLMVDENSSIAEFYPENVQVDRKVPPIKDVVLLPFVKEANLINEVNNVNSKLNDAEIARNNEGNNIVCFSTKHSLYDNLLDRFPAEYK
;
A
#
# COMPACT_ATOMS: atom_id res chain seq x y z
N SER A 1 18.92 -11.32 27.65
CA SER A 1 18.39 -10.97 26.33
C SER A 1 18.58 -12.17 25.42
N LEU A 2 17.56 -12.52 24.63
CA LEU A 2 17.72 -13.54 23.58
C LEU A 2 18.75 -13.05 22.56
N SER A 3 19.51 -13.97 21.97
CA SER A 3 20.28 -13.63 20.77
C SER A 3 19.32 -13.29 19.62
N PRO A 4 19.72 -12.45 18.64
CA PRO A 4 18.86 -12.11 17.50
C PRO A 4 18.29 -13.33 16.75
N LEU A 5 19.09 -14.40 16.63
CA LEU A 5 18.64 -15.66 16.02
C LEU A 5 17.54 -16.37 16.82
N GLN A 6 17.63 -16.34 18.15
CA GLN A 6 16.59 -16.92 19.01
C GLN A 6 15.29 -16.10 18.97
N ALA A 7 15.39 -14.79 18.80
CA ALA A 7 14.23 -13.92 18.65
C ALA A 7 13.52 -14.15 17.31
N ASP A 8 14.27 -14.30 16.20
CA ASP A 8 13.69 -14.66 14.89
C ASP A 8 12.90 -15.97 14.97
N ASP A 9 13.49 -17.02 15.55
CA ASP A 9 12.83 -18.34 15.65
C ASP A 9 11.54 -18.31 16.47
N GLU A 10 11.48 -17.52 17.55
CA GLU A 10 10.28 -17.33 18.35
C GLU A 10 9.16 -16.68 17.52
N VAL A 11 9.47 -15.59 16.80
CA VAL A 11 8.51 -14.91 15.91
C VAL A 11 8.02 -15.86 14.82
N LEU A 12 8.92 -16.64 14.20
CA LEU A 12 8.55 -17.59 13.15
C LEU A 12 7.64 -18.71 13.68
N ASN A 13 7.86 -19.19 14.91
CA ASN A 13 6.98 -20.17 15.56
C ASN A 13 5.59 -19.59 15.85
N GLU A 14 5.54 -18.35 16.34
CA GLU A 14 4.29 -17.64 16.60
C GLU A 14 3.47 -17.43 15.33
N VAL A 15 4.11 -17.05 14.21
CA VAL A 15 3.44 -16.92 12.91
C VAL A 15 2.77 -18.23 12.49
N VAL A 16 3.48 -19.36 12.56
CA VAL A 16 2.92 -20.67 12.20
C VAL A 16 1.76 -21.03 13.13
N SER A 17 1.93 -20.83 14.44
CA SER A 17 0.91 -21.14 15.45
C SER A 17 -0.35 -20.31 15.24
N TYR A 18 -0.19 -19.03 14.85
CA TYR A 18 -1.29 -18.14 14.54
C TYR A 18 -2.04 -18.58 13.27
N ILE A 19 -1.32 -18.99 12.22
CA ILE A 19 -1.93 -19.54 11.00
C ILE A 19 -2.71 -20.82 11.32
N GLU A 20 -2.17 -21.72 12.13
CA GLU A 20 -2.87 -22.94 12.56
C GLU A 20 -4.16 -22.64 13.33
N TRP A 21 -4.13 -21.64 14.22
CA TRP A 21 -5.32 -21.16 14.90
C TRP A 21 -6.38 -20.64 13.91
N LEU A 22 -5.99 -19.81 12.92
CA LEU A 22 -6.89 -19.34 11.87
C LEU A 22 -7.49 -20.49 11.06
N LEU A 23 -6.67 -21.48 10.67
CA LEU A 23 -7.11 -22.65 9.92
C LEU A 23 -8.10 -23.51 10.71
N SER A 24 -7.92 -23.60 12.03
CA SER A 24 -8.85 -24.32 12.92
C SER A 24 -10.25 -23.69 12.93
N ALA A 25 -10.33 -22.37 12.79
CA ALA A 25 -11.54 -21.59 12.75
C ALA A 25 -12.22 -21.60 11.37
N VAL A 26 -11.46 -21.34 10.30
CA VAL A 26 -12.00 -21.18 8.93
C VAL A 26 -12.21 -22.52 8.21
N ARG A 27 -11.30 -23.48 8.42
CA ARG A 27 -11.31 -24.81 7.80
C ARG A 27 -11.49 -24.76 6.26
N PRO A 28 -10.54 -24.16 5.52
CA PRO A 28 -10.66 -24.03 4.07
C PRO A 28 -10.72 -25.41 3.40
N GLN A 29 -11.61 -25.58 2.41
CA GLN A 29 -11.86 -26.89 1.79
C GLN A 29 -11.06 -27.12 0.50
N LYS A 30 -10.91 -26.09 -0.33
CA LYS A 30 -10.31 -26.22 -1.68
C LYS A 30 -8.90 -25.65 -1.79
N LEU A 31 -8.66 -24.50 -1.16
CA LEU A 31 -7.44 -23.73 -1.34
C LEU A 31 -7.04 -23.02 -0.03
N LEU A 32 -5.74 -22.99 0.24
CA LEU A 32 -5.11 -22.02 1.15
C LEU A 32 -4.15 -21.16 0.33
N TYR A 33 -4.37 -19.85 0.30
CA TYR A 33 -3.45 -18.88 -0.31
C TYR A 33 -2.75 -18.09 0.80
N LEU A 34 -1.43 -18.17 0.86
CA LEU A 34 -0.59 -17.40 1.78
C LEU A 34 0.13 -16.33 0.97
N ALA A 35 -0.19 -15.06 1.24
CA ALA A 35 0.45 -13.92 0.57
C ALA A 35 1.30 -13.15 1.58
N ILE A 36 2.58 -13.03 1.28
CA ILE A 36 3.52 -12.20 2.02
C ILE A 36 3.87 -11.00 1.13
N ASP A 37 4.00 -9.81 1.72
CA ASP A 37 4.41 -8.62 0.96
C ASP A 37 5.74 -8.85 0.25
N GLY A 38 5.75 -8.60 -1.05
CA GLY A 38 6.95 -8.50 -1.87
C GLY A 38 7.34 -7.06 -2.11
N VAL A 39 8.24 -6.83 -3.07
CA VAL A 39 8.63 -5.47 -3.46
C VAL A 39 7.38 -4.71 -3.92
N ALA A 40 7.07 -3.61 -3.23
CA ALA A 40 5.91 -2.78 -3.53
C ALA A 40 6.24 -1.71 -4.60
N PRO A 41 5.23 -1.14 -5.29
CA PRO A 41 5.41 0.02 -6.16
C PRO A 41 6.02 1.21 -5.44
N ARG A 42 6.71 2.10 -6.17
CA ARG A 42 7.41 3.27 -5.61
C ARG A 42 6.50 4.21 -4.83
N ALA A 43 5.26 4.37 -5.28
CA ALA A 43 4.24 5.13 -4.54
C ALA A 43 4.10 4.61 -3.10
N LYS A 44 4.00 3.28 -2.91
CA LYS A 44 3.97 2.66 -1.57
C LYS A 44 5.33 2.71 -0.87
N MET A 45 6.43 2.55 -1.59
CA MET A 45 7.79 2.60 -1.01
C MET A 45 8.03 3.91 -0.25
N ASN A 46 7.57 5.05 -0.76
CA ASN A 46 7.70 6.33 -0.07
C ASN A 46 6.96 6.34 1.27
N GLN A 47 5.74 5.80 1.33
CA GLN A 47 4.99 5.67 2.57
C GLN A 47 5.71 4.74 3.56
N GLN A 48 6.20 3.60 3.08
CA GLN A 48 6.90 2.66 3.95
C GLN A 48 8.20 3.28 4.49
N ARG A 49 8.96 3.99 3.64
CA ARG A 49 10.17 4.70 4.03
C ARG A 49 9.88 5.73 5.12
N SER A 50 8.88 6.59 4.93
CA SER A 50 8.48 7.59 5.93
C SER A 50 8.15 6.94 7.28
N ARG A 51 7.40 5.83 7.27
CA ARG A 51 7.07 5.09 8.50
C ARG A 51 8.33 4.53 9.18
N ARG A 52 9.23 3.91 8.43
CA ARG A 52 10.46 3.29 8.97
C ARG A 52 11.40 4.32 9.60
N PHE A 53 11.59 5.47 8.94
CA PHE A 53 12.42 6.55 9.49
C PHE A 53 11.80 7.18 10.74
N LEU A 54 10.48 7.39 10.75
CA LEU A 54 9.80 7.92 11.93
C LEU A 54 9.93 6.95 13.12
N THR A 55 9.65 5.65 12.90
CA THR A 55 9.81 4.63 13.93
C THR A 55 11.25 4.52 14.42
N ALA A 56 12.24 4.60 13.53
CA ALA A 56 13.66 4.58 13.93
C ALA A 56 14.02 5.76 14.84
N GLN A 57 13.58 6.97 14.51
CA GLN A 57 13.83 8.17 15.31
C GLN A 57 13.10 8.16 16.66
N GLU A 58 11.92 7.55 16.73
CA GLU A 58 11.12 7.42 17.96
C GLU A 58 11.49 6.19 18.80
N SER A 59 12.26 5.26 18.26
CA SER A 59 12.61 4.02 18.95
C SER A 59 13.65 4.25 20.04
N ASN A 60 13.35 3.80 21.26
CA ASN A 60 14.26 3.82 22.40
C ASN A 60 15.05 2.51 22.55
N GLY A 61 15.46 1.89 21.43
CA GLY A 61 16.26 0.66 21.44
C GLY A 61 15.46 -0.63 21.66
N ASN A 62 14.48 -0.91 20.78
CA ASN A 62 13.86 -2.23 20.73
C ASN A 62 14.91 -3.32 20.48
N THR A 63 14.75 -4.49 21.11
CA THR A 63 15.67 -5.63 20.96
C THR A 63 15.51 -6.38 19.63
N TRP A 64 14.36 -6.26 18.96
CA TRP A 64 14.10 -6.87 17.65
C TRP A 64 13.71 -5.80 16.63
N ASP A 65 14.49 -5.70 15.55
CA ASP A 65 14.28 -4.70 14.50
C ASP A 65 13.13 -5.13 13.58
N THR A 66 11.95 -4.56 13.80
CA THR A 66 10.75 -4.84 13.00
C THR A 66 10.91 -4.50 11.51
N ASN A 67 11.91 -3.70 11.14
CA ASN A 67 12.22 -3.44 9.73
C ASN A 67 12.69 -4.70 9.00
N CYS A 68 13.08 -5.76 9.71
CA CYS A 68 13.38 -7.05 9.09
C CYS A 68 12.17 -7.67 8.37
N ILE A 69 10.94 -7.22 8.63
CA ILE A 69 9.72 -7.58 7.89
C ILE A 69 9.67 -6.75 6.59
N THR A 70 10.64 -6.99 5.70
CA THR A 70 10.76 -6.31 4.40
C THR A 70 11.37 -7.27 3.37
N PRO A 71 10.87 -7.30 2.12
CA PRO A 71 11.44 -8.14 1.06
C PRO A 71 12.95 -7.97 0.94
N GLY A 72 13.64 -9.09 0.74
CA GLY A 72 15.09 -9.10 0.61
C GLY A 72 15.86 -9.17 1.93
N THR A 73 15.23 -9.15 3.11
CA THR A 73 15.93 -9.45 4.38
C THR A 73 16.11 -10.95 4.60
N GLU A 74 17.07 -11.32 5.47
CA GLU A 74 17.33 -12.71 5.81
C GLU A 74 16.13 -13.32 6.55
N PHE A 75 15.48 -12.53 7.42
CA PHE A 75 14.26 -12.91 8.13
C PHE A 75 13.15 -13.36 7.15
N MET A 76 12.91 -12.62 6.07
CA MET A 76 11.86 -13.00 5.10
C MET A 76 12.20 -14.28 4.33
N THR A 77 13.49 -14.58 4.15
CA THR A 77 13.94 -15.85 3.56
C THR A 77 13.71 -17.01 4.53
N LYS A 78 14.08 -16.84 5.81
CA LYS A 78 13.79 -17.81 6.88
C LYS A 78 12.29 -18.06 7.04
N LEU A 79 11.47 -17.01 6.94
CA LEU A 79 10.01 -17.12 6.97
C LEU A 79 9.49 -17.97 5.80
N ALA A 80 9.96 -17.72 4.58
CA ALA A 80 9.57 -18.51 3.42
C ALA A 80 9.94 -19.98 3.60
N ASP A 81 11.17 -20.28 4.04
CA ASP A 81 11.62 -21.66 4.27
C ASP A 81 10.85 -22.34 5.40
N ARG A 82 10.56 -21.61 6.49
CA ARG A 82 9.74 -22.12 7.59
C ARG A 82 8.35 -22.53 7.11
N LEU A 83 7.70 -21.67 6.31
CA LEU A 83 6.37 -21.95 5.76
C LEU A 83 6.41 -23.10 4.76
N ARG A 84 7.42 -23.19 3.89
CA ARG A 84 7.60 -24.32 2.96
C ARG A 84 7.71 -25.65 3.72
N CYS A 85 8.56 -25.71 4.75
CA CYS A 85 8.71 -26.90 5.60
C CYS A 85 7.42 -27.26 6.33
N TRP A 86 6.71 -26.26 6.88
CA TRP A 86 5.44 -26.47 7.57
C TRP A 86 4.34 -26.99 6.62
N ILE A 87 4.23 -26.41 5.41
CA ILE A 87 3.31 -26.88 4.36
C ILE A 87 3.63 -28.32 3.97
N ALA A 88 4.89 -28.63 3.68
CA ALA A 88 5.31 -29.98 3.26
C ALA A 88 5.01 -31.03 4.34
N ARG A 89 5.27 -30.71 5.61
CA ARG A 89 4.94 -31.57 6.75
C ARG A 89 3.43 -31.83 6.84
N ASN A 90 2.60 -30.80 6.68
CA ASN A 90 1.17 -30.97 6.80
C ASN A 90 0.54 -31.72 5.61
N LEU A 91 0.99 -31.46 4.38
CA LEU A 91 0.52 -32.16 3.18
C LEU A 91 0.77 -33.68 3.22
N THR A 92 1.80 -34.11 3.94
CA THR A 92 2.18 -35.52 4.08
C THR A 92 1.53 -36.21 5.27
N SER A 93 1.23 -35.47 6.35
CA SER A 93 0.79 -36.06 7.62
C SER A 93 -0.68 -35.79 7.98
N ASN A 94 -1.36 -34.85 7.31
CA ASN A 94 -2.69 -34.40 7.73
C ASN A 94 -3.72 -34.51 6.60
N LYS A 95 -4.72 -35.40 6.77
CA LYS A 95 -5.80 -35.59 5.78
C LYS A 95 -6.58 -34.30 5.49
N SER A 96 -6.72 -33.41 6.47
CA SER A 96 -7.42 -32.13 6.27
C SER A 96 -6.66 -31.17 5.34
N TRP A 97 -5.44 -31.49 4.93
CA TRP A 97 -4.58 -30.74 4.02
C TRP A 97 -4.57 -31.30 2.59
N GLU A 98 -5.43 -32.28 2.26
CA GLU A 98 -5.64 -32.75 0.89
C GLU A 98 -6.37 -31.68 0.03
N LYS A 99 -5.74 -30.51 -0.14
CA LYS A 99 -6.22 -29.34 -0.86
C LYS A 99 -5.05 -28.65 -1.58
N ALA A 100 -5.34 -27.68 -2.44
CA ALA A 100 -4.30 -26.85 -3.03
C ALA A 100 -3.77 -25.83 -2.01
N ILE A 101 -2.46 -25.61 -1.99
CA ILE A 101 -1.80 -24.57 -1.19
C ILE A 101 -1.00 -23.69 -2.16
N ILE A 102 -1.15 -22.38 -2.07
CA ILE A 102 -0.32 -21.42 -2.81
C ILE A 102 0.45 -20.58 -1.79
N LEU A 103 1.78 -20.58 -1.89
CA LEU A 103 2.65 -19.68 -1.15
C LEU A 103 3.21 -18.64 -2.11
N SER A 104 2.82 -17.39 -1.88
CA SER A 104 3.36 -16.21 -2.54
C SER A 104 4.24 -15.46 -1.54
N ASP A 105 5.51 -15.84 -1.45
CA ASP A 105 6.44 -15.26 -0.50
C ASP A 105 6.95 -13.86 -0.93
N ALA A 106 7.85 -13.29 -0.13
CA ALA A 106 8.37 -11.94 -0.34
C ALA A 106 9.27 -11.78 -1.59
N SER A 107 9.71 -12.88 -2.20
CA SER A 107 10.46 -12.83 -3.47
C SER A 107 9.57 -12.54 -4.67
N VAL A 108 8.25 -12.74 -4.54
CA VAL A 108 7.26 -12.40 -5.58
C VAL A 108 6.87 -10.93 -5.41
N PRO A 109 7.04 -10.04 -6.40
CA PRO A 109 6.69 -8.63 -6.27
C PRO A 109 5.20 -8.36 -6.00
N GLY A 110 4.90 -7.23 -5.37
CA GLY A 110 3.56 -6.73 -5.06
C GLY A 110 3.18 -6.83 -3.58
N GLU A 111 2.20 -6.03 -3.16
CA GLU A 111 1.63 -6.07 -1.81
C GLU A 111 0.70 -7.29 -1.66
N GLY A 112 0.72 -7.94 -0.50
CA GLY A 112 0.01 -9.19 -0.23
C GLY A 112 -1.49 -9.09 -0.51
N GLU A 113 -2.12 -7.98 -0.15
CA GLU A 113 -3.53 -7.71 -0.45
C GLU A 113 -3.82 -7.65 -1.96
N HIS A 114 -2.96 -7.00 -2.75
CA HIS A 114 -3.12 -6.97 -4.20
C HIS A 114 -2.78 -8.31 -4.86
N LYS A 115 -1.83 -9.09 -4.32
CA LYS A 115 -1.60 -10.47 -4.78
C LYS A 115 -2.85 -11.34 -4.59
N ILE A 116 -3.49 -11.25 -3.41
CA ILE A 116 -4.75 -11.95 -3.10
C ILE A 116 -5.86 -11.48 -4.03
N MET A 117 -6.03 -10.16 -4.20
CA MET A 117 -7.10 -9.61 -5.03
C MET A 117 -6.93 -9.97 -6.50
N ASN A 118 -5.72 -9.92 -7.04
CA ASN A 118 -5.43 -10.36 -8.40
C ASN A 118 -5.74 -11.84 -8.59
N PHE A 119 -5.43 -12.68 -7.59
CA PHE A 119 -5.80 -14.08 -7.60
C PHE A 119 -7.32 -14.27 -7.63
N ILE A 120 -8.07 -13.62 -6.74
CA ILE A 120 -9.54 -13.73 -6.65
C ILE A 120 -10.22 -13.24 -7.94
N LYS A 121 -9.75 -12.12 -8.51
CA LYS A 121 -10.22 -11.59 -9.79
C LYS A 121 -10.08 -12.60 -10.92
N ALA A 122 -8.94 -13.27 -10.99
CA ALA A 122 -8.63 -14.26 -12.02
C ALA A 122 -9.43 -15.58 -11.88
N GLN A 123 -10.05 -15.84 -10.72
CA GLN A 123 -10.88 -17.03 -10.54
C GLN A 123 -12.08 -17.01 -11.49
N THR A 124 -12.32 -18.12 -12.18
CA THR A 124 -13.48 -18.29 -13.07
C THR A 124 -14.61 -19.08 -12.42
N THR A 125 -14.32 -19.82 -11.34
CA THR A 125 -15.30 -20.63 -10.63
C THR A 125 -15.84 -19.88 -9.41
N PRO A 126 -17.16 -19.88 -9.16
CA PRO A 126 -17.71 -19.35 -7.92
C PRO A 126 -17.10 -20.01 -6.69
N ALA A 127 -16.63 -19.18 -5.76
CA ALA A 127 -16.05 -19.59 -4.48
C ALA A 127 -16.59 -18.68 -3.38
N LYS A 128 -16.60 -19.21 -2.15
CA LYS A 128 -16.75 -18.39 -0.94
C LYS A 128 -15.35 -18.19 -0.37
N ASP A 129 -14.81 -17.00 -0.56
CA ASP A 129 -13.46 -16.64 -0.16
C ASP A 129 -13.47 -16.05 1.25
N PHE A 130 -12.51 -16.48 2.05
CA PHE A 130 -12.26 -15.97 3.39
C PHE A 130 -10.85 -15.37 3.44
N ILE A 131 -10.76 -14.07 3.70
CA ILE A 131 -9.48 -13.35 3.73
C ILE A 131 -9.21 -12.91 5.16
N TYR A 132 -8.10 -13.31 5.75
CA TYR A 132 -7.64 -12.74 7.01
C TYR A 132 -6.78 -11.50 6.75
N SER A 133 -7.16 -10.35 7.32
CA SER A 133 -6.29 -9.16 7.33
C SER A 133 -6.69 -8.16 8.40
N VAL A 134 -5.72 -7.37 8.88
CA VAL A 134 -5.95 -6.22 9.75
C VAL A 134 -6.05 -4.91 8.98
N ASP A 135 -5.79 -4.91 7.67
CA ASP A 135 -5.78 -3.71 6.84
C ASP A 135 -7.19 -3.26 6.45
N GLY A 136 -7.38 -1.95 6.39
CA GLY A 136 -8.66 -1.35 5.99
C GLY A 136 -8.90 -1.45 4.49
N ASP A 137 -7.83 -1.42 3.70
CA ASP A 137 -7.88 -1.32 2.24
C ASP A 137 -8.50 -2.59 1.62
N LEU A 138 -8.28 -3.76 2.23
CA LEU A 138 -8.95 -4.99 1.83
C LEU A 138 -10.49 -4.94 1.91
N ILE A 139 -11.07 -4.13 2.80
CA ILE A 139 -12.53 -3.93 2.80
C ILE A 139 -12.94 -3.23 1.51
N LEU A 140 -12.23 -2.16 1.15
CA LEU A 140 -12.51 -1.38 -0.05
C LEU A 140 -12.27 -2.21 -1.33
N LEU A 141 -11.13 -2.89 -1.43
CA LEU A 141 -10.80 -3.77 -2.56
C LEU A 141 -11.83 -4.89 -2.75
N SER A 142 -12.32 -5.48 -1.65
CA SER A 142 -13.35 -6.52 -1.70
C SER A 142 -14.70 -5.99 -2.18
N LEU A 143 -15.07 -4.75 -1.81
CA LEU A 143 -16.31 -4.10 -2.28
C LEU A 143 -16.31 -3.83 -3.78
N MET A 144 -15.14 -3.73 -4.41
CA MET A 144 -15.04 -3.56 -5.86
C MET A 144 -15.22 -4.89 -6.63
N GLN A 145 -15.23 -6.04 -5.93
CA GLN A 145 -15.39 -7.37 -6.53
C GLN A 145 -16.87 -7.81 -6.57
N ASN A 146 -17.71 -7.07 -7.30
CA ASN A 146 -19.19 -7.24 -7.30
C ASN A 146 -19.70 -8.68 -7.51
N GLU A 147 -18.96 -9.51 -8.26
CA GLU A 147 -19.36 -10.90 -8.60
C GLU A 147 -18.70 -11.96 -7.69
N LYS A 148 -17.95 -11.55 -6.66
CA LYS A 148 -17.19 -12.46 -5.78
C LYS A 148 -17.81 -12.50 -4.40
N HIS A 149 -17.80 -13.67 -3.76
CA HIS A 149 -18.29 -13.83 -2.39
C HIS A 149 -17.13 -13.78 -1.40
N ILE A 150 -16.86 -12.59 -0.85
CA ILE A 150 -15.68 -12.32 -0.01
C ILE A 150 -16.11 -11.94 1.41
N ASP A 151 -15.64 -12.72 2.37
CA ASP A 151 -15.76 -12.47 3.80
C ASP A 151 -14.36 -12.20 4.42
N ILE A 152 -14.21 -11.08 5.14
CA ILE A 152 -12.94 -10.67 5.75
C ILE A 152 -12.95 -11.04 7.23
N LEU A 153 -11.95 -11.80 7.68
CA LEU A 153 -11.72 -12.13 9.07
C LEU A 153 -10.76 -11.14 9.72
N ARG A 154 -11.13 -10.63 10.90
CA ARG A 154 -10.32 -9.69 11.69
C ARG A 154 -10.34 -10.05 13.17
N PRO A 155 -9.28 -9.71 13.95
CA PRO A 155 -9.30 -9.85 15.40
C PRO A 155 -10.35 -8.92 16.04
N ASN A 156 -11.07 -9.44 17.03
CA ASN A 156 -12.13 -8.73 17.76
C ASN A 156 -11.67 -8.28 19.15
N GLN A 157 -10.60 -7.48 19.25
CA GLN A 157 -10.11 -6.91 20.52
C GLN A 157 -10.09 -7.92 21.69
N GLY A 158 -9.54 -9.12 21.47
CA GLY A 158 -9.46 -10.19 22.49
C GLY A 158 -10.68 -11.10 22.61
N LYS A 159 -11.78 -10.83 21.89
CA LYS A 159 -13.01 -11.66 21.87
C LYS A 159 -13.08 -12.65 20.71
N GLY A 160 -11.92 -13.07 20.18
CA GLY A 160 -11.83 -13.97 19.02
C GLY A 160 -11.81 -13.24 17.68
N LEU A 161 -12.51 -13.80 16.68
CA LEU A 161 -12.58 -13.27 15.31
C LEU A 161 -13.95 -12.64 15.03
N ILE A 162 -13.96 -11.55 14.27
CA ILE A 162 -15.15 -11.03 13.59
C ILE A 162 -15.09 -11.33 12.10
N ILE A 163 -16.26 -11.44 11.47
CA ILE A 163 -16.40 -11.59 10.02
C ILE A 163 -17.10 -10.35 9.48
N LEU A 164 -16.46 -9.69 8.51
CA LEU A 164 -17.03 -8.59 7.75
C LEU A 164 -17.35 -9.09 6.34
N SER A 165 -18.62 -9.17 6.00
CA SER A 165 -19.07 -9.64 4.69
C SER A 165 -19.16 -8.48 3.71
N ALA A 166 -18.26 -8.46 2.71
CA ALA A 166 -18.27 -7.44 1.67
C ALA A 166 -19.58 -7.47 0.88
N ASN A 167 -20.07 -8.67 0.56
CA ASN A 167 -21.36 -8.86 -0.13
C ASN A 167 -22.54 -8.32 0.65
N THR A 168 -22.57 -8.55 1.98
CA THR A 168 -23.65 -8.01 2.82
C THR A 168 -23.61 -6.48 2.82
N LEU A 169 -22.40 -5.89 2.85
CA LEU A 169 -22.22 -4.45 2.79
C LEU A 169 -22.64 -3.88 1.43
N GLN A 170 -22.22 -4.49 0.31
CA GLN A 170 -22.66 -4.13 -1.04
C GLN A 170 -24.18 -4.15 -1.16
N GLN A 171 -24.84 -5.22 -0.69
CA GLN A 171 -26.29 -5.35 -0.74
C GLN A 171 -27.02 -4.28 0.09
N ARG A 172 -26.44 -3.86 1.22
CA ARG A 172 -26.99 -2.77 2.03
C ARG A 172 -26.80 -1.41 1.37
N LEU A 173 -25.60 -1.15 0.86
CA LEU A 173 -25.29 0.08 0.12
C LEU A 173 -26.22 0.21 -1.08
N ALA A 174 -26.34 -0.83 -1.92
CA ALA A 174 -27.20 -0.84 -3.10
C ALA A 174 -28.70 -0.60 -2.81
N LYS A 175 -29.15 -0.73 -1.56
CA LYS A 175 -30.53 -0.42 -1.12
C LYS A 175 -30.65 0.94 -0.45
N THR A 176 -29.53 1.62 -0.22
CA THR A 176 -29.46 2.88 0.53
C THR A 176 -29.21 4.02 -0.45
N PRO A 177 -30.02 5.09 -0.44
CA PRO A 177 -29.70 6.33 -1.16
C PRO A 177 -28.27 6.82 -0.77
N PRO A 178 -27.35 7.22 -1.69
CA PRO A 178 -27.40 7.30 -3.17
C PRO A 178 -27.13 6.05 -3.99
N PHE A 179 -26.67 4.98 -3.36
CA PHE A 179 -25.97 3.93 -4.07
C PHE A 179 -26.88 2.97 -4.85
N PHE A 180 -28.21 3.09 -4.73
CA PHE A 180 -29.15 2.33 -5.55
C PHE A 180 -29.19 2.78 -7.03
N ARG A 181 -28.57 3.92 -7.38
CA ARG A 181 -28.65 4.53 -8.71
C ARG A 181 -27.89 3.77 -9.80
N SER A 182 -26.72 3.22 -9.47
CA SER A 182 -25.84 2.55 -10.42
C SER A 182 -25.06 1.45 -9.73
N LYS A 183 -24.74 0.38 -10.47
CA LYS A 183 -23.80 -0.65 -10.03
C LYS A 183 -22.40 -0.09 -9.75
N ASP A 184 -22.04 1.00 -10.42
CA ASP A 184 -20.75 1.67 -10.27
C ASP A 184 -20.74 2.68 -9.11
N ALA A 185 -21.90 2.95 -8.49
CA ALA A 185 -21.99 3.81 -7.30
C ALA A 185 -21.19 3.28 -6.10
N ILE A 186 -21.00 1.96 -6.02
CA ILE A 186 -20.14 1.35 -5.00
C ILE A 186 -18.67 1.66 -5.28
N ASN A 187 -18.25 1.67 -6.55
CA ASN A 187 -16.89 2.05 -6.94
C ASN A 187 -16.63 3.53 -6.63
N ASP A 188 -17.62 4.40 -6.85
CA ASP A 188 -17.56 5.80 -6.42
C ASP A 188 -17.43 5.92 -4.89
N TRP A 189 -18.22 5.15 -4.13
CA TRP A 189 -18.13 5.15 -2.67
C TRP A 189 -16.74 4.72 -2.17
N VAL A 190 -16.16 3.70 -2.80
CA VAL A 190 -14.78 3.25 -2.53
C VAL A 190 -13.79 4.35 -2.89
N PHE A 191 -13.91 4.95 -4.08
CA PHE A 191 -13.03 6.04 -4.51
C PHE A 191 -13.09 7.25 -3.56
N LEU A 192 -14.27 7.60 -3.04
CA LEU A 192 -14.43 8.69 -2.07
C LEU A 192 -13.71 8.39 -0.75
N TRP A 193 -13.66 7.13 -0.30
CA TRP A 193 -12.83 6.75 0.84
C TRP A 193 -11.34 6.90 0.53
N CYS A 194 -10.90 6.44 -0.64
CA CYS A 194 -9.51 6.60 -1.09
C CYS A 194 -9.13 8.07 -1.20
N LEU A 195 -10.04 8.94 -1.64
CA LEU A 195 -9.83 10.39 -1.72
C LEU A 195 -9.68 11.03 -0.32
N VAL A 196 -10.40 10.52 0.68
CA VAL A 196 -10.25 10.97 2.07
C VAL A 196 -8.91 10.52 2.65
N LYS A 197 -8.48 9.30 2.37
CA LYS A 197 -7.20 8.75 2.83
C LYS A 197 -6.83 7.51 2.03
N ASN A 198 -5.57 7.46 1.60
CA ASN A 198 -4.92 6.28 1.06
C ASN A 198 -3.43 6.32 1.42
N ASP A 199 -2.67 5.29 1.02
CA ASP A 199 -1.23 5.19 1.32
C ASP A 199 -0.33 5.86 0.27
N TYR A 200 -0.87 6.27 -0.88
CA TYR A 200 -0.09 6.67 -2.06
C TYR A 200 -0.05 8.19 -2.27
N LEU A 201 -1.05 8.90 -1.76
CA LEU A 201 -1.21 10.35 -1.89
C LEU A 201 -1.40 11.00 -0.51
N PRO A 202 -0.84 12.22 -0.31
CA PRO A 202 -1.16 13.00 0.87
C PRO A 202 -2.64 13.38 0.89
N ARG A 203 -3.19 13.50 2.10
CA ARG A 203 -4.58 13.86 2.32
C ARG A 203 -4.80 15.31 1.88
N LEU A 204 -5.94 15.57 1.22
CA LEU A 204 -6.28 16.92 0.81
C LEU A 204 -6.50 17.81 2.05
N PRO A 205 -6.04 19.07 2.01
CA PRO A 205 -6.28 20.05 3.08
C PRO A 205 -7.75 20.16 3.46
N THR A 206 -8.67 19.98 2.51
CA THR A 206 -10.11 19.97 2.78
C THR A 206 -10.54 18.93 3.83
N PHE A 207 -9.93 17.74 3.83
CA PHE A 207 -10.28 16.66 4.77
C PHE A 207 -9.49 16.71 6.07
N GLU A 208 -8.34 17.40 6.07
CA GLU A 208 -7.55 17.66 7.27
C GLU A 208 -8.11 18.86 8.05
N MET A 209 -8.34 19.96 7.35
CA MET A 209 -8.58 21.27 7.95
C MET A 209 -10.07 21.55 8.15
N ALA A 210 -10.91 21.21 7.17
CA ALA A 210 -12.35 21.52 7.24
C ALA A 210 -13.18 20.40 7.90
N GLU A 211 -12.55 19.28 8.29
CA GLU A 211 -13.21 18.11 8.92
C GLU A 211 -14.48 17.68 8.17
N VAL A 212 -14.48 17.78 6.83
CA VAL A 212 -15.61 17.35 6.01
C VAL A 212 -15.90 15.89 6.34
N SER A 213 -17.04 15.65 7.00
CA SER A 213 -17.45 14.32 7.37
C SER A 213 -17.68 13.48 6.11
N PHE A 214 -17.48 12.17 6.24
CA PHE A 214 -17.73 11.29 5.10
C PHE A 214 -19.18 11.39 4.61
N ASP A 215 -20.15 11.55 5.52
CA ASP A 215 -21.56 11.79 5.16
C ASP A 215 -21.75 13.06 4.34
N LYS A 216 -21.02 14.13 4.68
CA LYS A 216 -21.05 15.38 3.92
C LYS A 216 -20.43 15.20 2.54
N LEU A 217 -19.33 14.46 2.42
CA LEU A 217 -18.72 14.13 1.14
C LEU A 217 -19.68 13.34 0.25
N ILE A 218 -20.38 12.33 0.81
CA ILE A 218 -21.42 11.58 0.10
C ILE A 218 -22.57 12.48 -0.35
N ALA A 219 -23.01 13.42 0.48
CA ALA A 219 -24.07 14.37 0.12
C ALA A 219 -23.65 15.32 -1.02
N ILE A 220 -22.39 15.76 -1.03
CA ILE A 220 -21.83 16.58 -2.11
C ILE A 220 -21.74 15.74 -3.40
N TRP A 221 -21.18 14.53 -3.32
CA TRP A 221 -21.14 13.59 -4.44
C TRP A 221 -22.52 13.34 -5.05
N TRP A 222 -23.52 13.03 -4.20
CA TRP A 222 -24.91 12.82 -4.62
C TRP A 222 -25.42 13.97 -5.49
N LYS A 223 -25.18 15.20 -5.01
CA LYS A 223 -25.67 16.43 -5.62
C LYS A 223 -25.09 16.64 -7.02
N ILE A 224 -23.84 16.24 -7.22
CA ILE A 224 -23.05 16.58 -8.41
C ILE A 224 -23.21 15.53 -9.49
N CYS A 225 -23.04 14.26 -9.12
CA CYS A 225 -22.86 13.20 -10.10
C CYS A 225 -24.15 12.83 -10.83
N GLY A 226 -25.32 13.18 -10.29
CA GLY A 226 -26.59 12.95 -10.99
C GLY A 226 -26.76 11.46 -11.37
N ASP A 227 -26.82 11.18 -12.68
CA ASP A 227 -26.84 9.83 -13.27
C ASP A 227 -25.46 9.33 -13.74
N GLU A 228 -24.44 10.19 -13.79
CA GLU A 228 -23.06 9.81 -14.14
C GLU A 228 -22.26 9.42 -12.89
N CYS A 229 -21.28 8.53 -13.02
CA CYS A 229 -20.40 8.16 -11.91
C CYS A 229 -19.07 8.96 -11.96
N LEU A 230 -18.46 9.17 -10.80
CA LEU A 230 -17.08 9.69 -10.68
C LEU A 230 -16.08 8.73 -11.31
N THR A 231 -16.33 7.43 -11.19
CA THR A 231 -15.45 6.38 -11.65
C THR A 231 -16.18 5.43 -12.58
N SER A 232 -15.45 4.93 -13.59
CA SER A 232 -15.95 3.88 -14.47
C SER A 232 -14.80 2.97 -14.88
N ASN A 233 -14.90 1.68 -14.53
CA ASN A 233 -13.93 0.64 -14.87
C ASN A 233 -12.46 0.99 -14.57
N GLY A 234 -12.18 1.68 -13.46
CA GLY A 234 -10.81 2.11 -13.11
C GLY A 234 -10.32 3.38 -13.81
N THR A 235 -11.24 4.19 -14.35
CA THR A 235 -10.95 5.51 -14.93
C THR A 235 -11.74 6.59 -14.19
N LEU A 236 -11.14 7.76 -13.99
CA LEU A 236 -11.73 8.91 -13.33
C LEU A 236 -12.44 9.82 -14.34
N ASN A 237 -13.70 10.15 -14.09
CA ASN A 237 -14.42 11.18 -14.83
C ASN A 237 -13.96 12.56 -14.33
N LEU A 238 -13.03 13.17 -15.05
CA LEU A 238 -12.40 14.44 -14.65
C LEU A 238 -13.40 15.60 -14.58
N THR A 239 -14.45 15.61 -15.40
CA THR A 239 -15.48 16.66 -15.37
C THR A 239 -16.31 16.59 -14.09
N GLN A 240 -16.72 15.38 -13.71
CA GLN A 240 -17.45 15.16 -12.46
C GLN A 240 -16.53 15.39 -11.24
N PHE A 241 -15.27 14.99 -11.33
CA PHE A 241 -14.29 15.23 -10.27
C PHE A 241 -13.98 16.72 -10.08
N GLU A 242 -13.78 17.49 -11.15
CA GLU A 242 -13.63 18.95 -11.07
C GLU A 242 -14.86 19.61 -10.42
N SER A 243 -16.05 19.13 -10.75
CA SER A 243 -17.30 19.59 -10.12
C SER A 243 -17.35 19.26 -8.62
N LEU A 244 -16.91 18.05 -8.22
CA LEU A 244 -16.73 17.65 -6.82
C LEU A 244 -15.81 18.60 -6.07
N MET A 245 -14.63 18.86 -6.63
CA MET A 245 -13.63 19.72 -6.01
C MET A 245 -14.13 21.17 -5.85
N LYS A 246 -14.90 21.67 -6.83
CA LYS A 246 -15.53 23.00 -6.77
C LYS A 246 -16.55 23.13 -5.64
N GLU A 247 -17.35 22.10 -5.36
CA GLU A 247 -18.25 22.14 -4.19
C GLU A 247 -17.47 21.99 -2.88
N LEU A 248 -16.41 21.17 -2.85
CA LEU A 248 -15.52 21.02 -1.71
C LEU A 248 -14.80 22.33 -1.35
N THR A 249 -14.46 23.17 -2.34
CA THR A 249 -13.92 24.53 -2.11
C THR A 249 -14.82 25.38 -1.20
N LYS A 250 -16.15 25.18 -1.23
CA LYS A 250 -17.09 25.94 -0.40
C LYS A 250 -17.04 25.51 1.07
N GLU A 251 -16.69 24.26 1.32
CA GLU A 251 -16.49 23.73 2.67
C GLU A 251 -15.12 24.14 3.22
N GLU A 252 -14.14 24.23 2.32
CA GLU A 252 -12.79 24.72 2.56
C GLU A 252 -12.78 26.11 3.22
N GLY A 253 -13.57 27.07 2.74
CA GLY A 253 -13.55 28.46 3.24
C GLY A 253 -14.17 28.75 4.60
N LYS A 254 -14.47 27.72 5.41
CA LYS A 254 -15.14 27.86 6.71
C LYS A 254 -14.18 27.95 7.91
N ARG A 255 -12.86 27.78 7.73
CA ARG A 255 -11.84 27.87 8.82
C ARG A 255 -10.70 28.85 8.50
N THR A 256 -10.02 29.30 9.57
CA THR A 256 -8.86 30.20 9.53
C THR A 256 -7.53 29.42 9.40
N MET A 257 -6.48 30.07 8.89
CA MET A 257 -5.12 29.53 8.71
C MET A 257 -4.50 29.08 10.04
N GLN A 258 -4.82 29.76 11.14
CA GLN A 258 -4.34 29.41 12.47
C GLN A 258 -4.90 28.05 12.92
N GLU A 259 -6.20 27.81 12.69
CA GLU A 259 -6.87 26.54 12.96
C GLU A 259 -6.43 25.43 11.97
N ALA A 260 -6.16 25.80 10.72
CA ALA A 260 -5.85 24.88 9.64
C ALA A 260 -4.38 24.42 9.64
N VAL A 261 -3.46 25.29 10.04
CA VAL A 261 -2.01 25.08 9.82
C VAL A 261 -1.16 25.38 11.04
N GLY A 262 -1.76 25.73 12.19
CA GLY A 262 -1.07 25.84 13.48
C GLY A 262 0.02 26.92 13.57
N ALA A 263 0.01 27.92 12.67
CA ALA A 263 1.06 28.93 12.61
C ALA A 263 0.64 30.25 13.25
N GLN A 264 1.44 30.75 14.20
CA GLN A 264 1.21 32.00 14.93
C GLN A 264 1.33 33.27 14.06
N ASN A 265 2.00 33.18 12.89
CA ASN A 265 2.31 34.35 12.04
C ASN A 265 1.27 34.64 10.93
N TYR A 266 0.21 33.85 10.81
CA TYR A 266 -0.83 34.03 9.79
C TYR A 266 -2.20 34.34 10.41
N ASP A 267 -2.17 35.17 11.46
CA ASP A 267 -3.35 35.54 12.24
C ASP A 267 -4.43 36.12 11.33
N GLY A 268 -5.61 35.48 11.30
CA GLY A 268 -6.81 35.98 10.63
C GLY A 268 -7.07 35.59 9.17
N LEU A 269 -6.10 35.05 8.42
CA LEU A 269 -6.31 34.64 7.01
C LEU A 269 -7.20 33.38 6.93
N ARG A 270 -8.35 33.45 6.26
CA ARG A 270 -9.21 32.28 6.03
C ARG A 270 -8.91 31.59 4.72
N LEU A 271 -9.19 30.29 4.68
CA LEU A 271 -9.05 29.52 3.46
C LEU A 271 -9.99 30.09 2.38
N GLY A 272 -9.46 30.42 1.20
CA GLY A 272 -10.21 31.12 0.14
C GLY A 272 -10.18 32.66 0.21
N GLU A 273 -9.58 33.28 1.23
CA GLU A 273 -9.25 34.70 1.21
C GLU A 273 -8.00 34.96 0.33
N PRO A 274 -7.89 36.15 -0.30
CA PRO A 274 -6.69 36.54 -1.04
C PRO A 274 -5.43 36.40 -0.16
N GLY A 275 -4.38 35.77 -0.67
CA GLY A 275 -3.14 35.52 0.08
C GLY A 275 -3.07 34.14 0.74
N PHE A 276 -4.20 33.43 0.91
CA PHE A 276 -4.18 32.11 1.54
C PHE A 276 -3.37 31.10 0.72
N LYS A 277 -3.59 31.04 -0.59
CA LYS A 277 -2.92 30.07 -1.47
C LYS A 277 -1.41 30.31 -1.45
N GLU A 278 -1.01 31.56 -1.54
CA GLU A 278 0.39 31.98 -1.49
C GLU A 278 1.07 31.50 -0.21
N CYS A 279 0.46 31.75 0.95
CA CYS A 279 0.99 31.31 2.24
C CYS A 279 1.01 29.78 2.39
N TYR A 280 -0.03 29.09 1.93
CA TYR A 280 -0.11 27.63 1.98
C TYR A 280 1.03 26.99 1.17
N TYR A 281 1.25 27.46 -0.06
CA TYR A 281 2.27 26.93 -0.93
C TYR A 281 3.68 27.26 -0.45
N GLU A 282 3.91 28.50 0.00
CA GLU A 282 5.22 28.90 0.54
C GLU A 282 5.61 28.07 1.77
N LYS A 283 4.65 27.79 2.67
CA LYS A 283 4.90 27.00 3.88
C LYS A 283 5.14 25.52 3.59
N HIS A 284 4.31 24.89 2.76
CA HIS A 284 4.32 23.42 2.61
C HIS A 284 5.19 22.94 1.44
N PHE A 285 5.32 23.74 0.39
CA PHE A 285 6.10 23.39 -0.79
C PHE A 285 7.44 24.11 -0.85
N GLY A 286 7.64 25.14 0.00
CA GLY A 286 8.84 25.99 -0.07
C GLY A 286 8.88 26.86 -1.33
N GLU A 287 7.77 26.94 -2.06
CA GLU A 287 7.65 27.57 -3.37
C GLU A 287 6.48 28.55 -3.37
N LYS A 288 6.63 29.69 -4.05
CA LYS A 288 5.53 30.65 -4.16
C LYS A 288 4.42 30.09 -5.04
N TRP A 289 3.17 30.35 -4.65
CA TRP A 289 2.04 29.99 -5.49
C TRP A 289 2.12 30.73 -6.84
N THR A 290 2.12 29.96 -7.92
CA THR A 290 1.90 30.41 -9.29
C THR A 290 0.94 29.45 -9.97
N LEU A 291 0.24 29.92 -11.01
CA LEU A 291 -0.64 29.04 -11.77
C LEU A 291 0.12 27.84 -12.36
N GLU A 292 1.35 28.06 -12.81
CA GLU A 292 2.21 27.02 -13.37
C GLU A 292 2.59 25.95 -12.32
N PHE A 293 3.07 26.39 -11.16
CA PHE A 293 3.45 25.45 -10.10
C PHE A 293 2.23 24.70 -9.55
N SER A 294 1.12 25.39 -9.33
CA SER A 294 -0.14 24.77 -8.90
C SER A 294 -0.63 23.73 -9.91
N ARG A 295 -0.59 24.03 -11.22
CA ARG A 295 -0.91 23.07 -12.29
C ARG A 295 -0.03 21.82 -12.22
N LYS A 296 1.27 21.97 -11.97
CA LYS A 296 2.20 20.84 -11.83
C LYS A 296 1.83 19.93 -10.64
N VAL A 297 1.51 20.52 -9.49
CA VAL A 297 1.10 19.77 -8.29
C VAL A 297 -0.24 19.05 -8.53
N VAL A 298 -1.23 19.75 -9.09
CA VAL A 298 -2.55 19.18 -9.42
C VAL A 298 -2.44 18.05 -10.45
N GLN A 299 -1.66 18.22 -11.51
CA GLN A 299 -1.44 17.18 -12.52
C GLN A 299 -0.83 15.92 -11.90
N ALA A 300 0.19 16.07 -11.05
CA ALA A 300 0.78 14.93 -10.35
C ALA A 300 -0.22 14.25 -9.40
N TYR A 301 -1.07 15.03 -8.73
CA TYR A 301 -2.09 14.49 -7.82
C TYR A 301 -3.18 13.72 -8.57
N VAL A 302 -3.72 14.31 -9.65
CA VAL A 302 -4.72 13.64 -10.51
C VAL A 302 -4.12 12.41 -11.17
N GLN A 303 -2.86 12.46 -11.62
CA GLN A 303 -2.15 11.28 -12.08
C GLN A 303 -2.12 10.19 -10.99
N GLY A 304 -1.87 10.53 -9.74
CA GLY A 304 -1.91 9.56 -8.65
C GLY A 304 -3.28 8.96 -8.38
N LEU A 305 -4.35 9.74 -8.51
CA LEU A 305 -5.72 9.23 -8.40
C LEU A 305 -6.03 8.23 -9.53
N CYS A 306 -5.59 8.54 -10.75
CA CYS A 306 -5.68 7.60 -11.88
C CYS A 306 -4.84 6.34 -11.66
N TRP A 307 -3.62 6.49 -11.14
CA TRP A 307 -2.73 5.36 -10.80
C TRP A 307 -3.41 4.44 -9.77
N LEU A 308 -3.97 5.02 -8.71
CA LEU A 308 -4.68 4.31 -7.64
C LEU A 308 -5.88 3.54 -8.19
N LEU A 309 -6.72 4.19 -8.99
CA LEU A 309 -7.88 3.53 -9.61
C LEU A 309 -7.46 2.38 -10.52
N GLU A 310 -6.41 2.55 -11.32
CA GLU A 310 -5.89 1.46 -12.15
C GLU A 310 -5.30 0.33 -11.30
N TYR A 311 -4.57 0.64 -10.23
CA TYR A 311 -4.00 -0.36 -9.32
C TYR A 311 -5.07 -1.23 -8.67
N ASP A 312 -6.13 -0.60 -8.16
CA ASP A 312 -7.24 -1.28 -7.49
C ASP A 312 -8.09 -2.11 -8.45
N HIS A 313 -8.21 -1.72 -9.72
CA HIS A 313 -9.03 -2.44 -10.71
C HIS A 313 -8.23 -3.48 -11.49
N ARG A 314 -7.06 -3.13 -12.01
CA ARG A 314 -6.31 -3.88 -13.03
C ARG A 314 -4.95 -4.39 -12.55
N GLY A 315 -4.51 -3.99 -11.35
CA GLY A 315 -3.15 -4.25 -10.86
C GLY A 315 -2.18 -3.13 -11.25
N VAL A 316 -0.91 -3.28 -10.87
CA VAL A 316 0.09 -2.19 -10.97
C VAL A 316 0.24 -1.72 -12.42
N CYS A 317 -0.10 -0.45 -12.67
CA CYS A 317 0.04 0.19 -13.97
C CYS A 317 1.41 0.87 -14.18
N SER A 318 2.09 1.25 -13.09
CA SER A 318 3.51 1.59 -13.06
C SER A 318 4.08 1.35 -11.67
N TRP A 319 5.19 0.62 -11.62
CA TRP A 319 6.00 0.35 -10.44
C TRP A 319 6.89 1.54 -10.06
N ARG A 320 7.26 2.40 -11.00
CA ARG A 320 8.21 3.51 -10.76
C ARG A 320 7.54 4.87 -10.57
N TRP A 321 6.25 4.99 -10.88
CA TRP A 321 5.49 6.21 -10.62
C TRP A 321 5.34 6.49 -9.12
N PHE A 322 5.38 7.76 -8.74
CA PHE A 322 5.06 8.24 -7.41
C PHE A 322 4.65 9.72 -7.44
N TYR A 323 3.96 10.18 -6.41
CA TYR A 323 3.64 11.59 -6.21
C TYR A 323 4.85 12.35 -5.60
N PRO A 324 5.44 13.35 -6.31
CA PRO A 324 6.74 13.92 -5.95
C PRO A 324 6.65 15.14 -5.02
N PHE A 325 5.63 15.19 -4.17
CA PHE A 325 5.45 16.25 -3.17
C PHE A 325 5.00 15.64 -1.84
N HIS A 326 5.35 16.26 -0.71
CA HIS A 326 4.91 15.79 0.61
C HIS A 326 3.47 16.19 0.94
N TYR A 327 2.94 17.21 0.26
CA TYR A 327 1.64 17.80 0.54
C TYR A 327 0.75 17.80 -0.71
N ALA A 328 -0.56 17.79 -0.49
CA ALA A 328 -1.57 17.82 -1.56
C ALA A 328 -1.89 19.28 -1.96
N PRO A 329 -2.37 19.52 -3.19
CA PRO A 329 -2.90 20.84 -3.56
C PRO A 329 -4.23 21.14 -2.86
N LEU A 330 -4.70 22.40 -2.93
CA LEU A 330 -6.01 22.79 -2.38
C LEU A 330 -7.14 22.33 -3.33
N ALA A 331 -8.35 22.08 -2.83
CA ALA A 331 -9.46 21.68 -3.70
C ALA A 331 -9.77 22.75 -4.75
N SER A 332 -9.62 24.03 -4.37
CA SER A 332 -9.74 25.18 -5.28
C SER A 332 -8.69 25.26 -6.41
N ASP A 333 -7.68 24.40 -6.43
CA ASP A 333 -6.68 24.33 -7.50
C ASP A 333 -7.07 23.36 -8.61
N PHE A 334 -8.03 22.47 -8.38
CA PHE A 334 -8.49 21.46 -9.35
C PHE A 334 -9.46 22.06 -10.35
N VAL A 335 -8.94 22.91 -11.23
CA VAL A 335 -9.71 23.59 -12.29
C VAL A 335 -9.10 23.35 -13.67
N ASN A 336 -9.97 23.23 -14.67
CA ASN A 336 -9.61 22.91 -16.06
C ASN A 336 -8.72 21.66 -16.12
N LEU A 337 -9.19 20.57 -15.51
CA LEU A 337 -8.48 19.29 -15.49
C LEU A 337 -8.38 18.74 -16.92
N VAL A 338 -7.22 18.20 -17.24
CA VAL A 338 -6.92 17.60 -18.55
C VAL A 338 -6.66 16.12 -18.38
N GLU A 339 -6.93 15.35 -19.43
CA GLU A 339 -6.55 13.94 -19.46
C GLU A 339 -5.05 13.79 -19.16
N ILE A 340 -4.76 12.80 -18.33
CA ILE A 340 -3.40 12.46 -17.95
C ILE A 340 -2.86 11.42 -18.93
N SER A 341 -1.57 11.53 -19.27
CA SER A 341 -0.88 10.54 -20.09
C SER A 341 -0.89 9.15 -19.45
N LYS A 342 -0.82 8.11 -20.28
CA LYS A 342 -0.67 6.72 -19.80
C LYS A 342 0.63 6.56 -19.00
N PHE A 343 0.61 5.63 -18.07
CA PHE A 343 1.78 5.24 -17.29
C PHE A 343 2.78 4.44 -18.12
N ASP A 344 4.06 4.59 -17.77
CA ASP A 344 5.13 3.80 -18.36
C ASP A 344 5.02 2.34 -17.88
N ILE A 345 5.14 1.40 -18.82
CA ILE A 345 5.24 -0.03 -18.50
C ILE A 345 6.66 -0.29 -18.03
N ASP A 346 6.84 -0.33 -16.72
CA ASP A 346 8.11 -0.52 -16.04
C ASP A 346 8.09 -1.82 -15.19
N LYS A 347 9.13 -2.03 -14.39
CA LYS A 347 9.32 -3.25 -13.58
C LYS A 347 9.49 -2.91 -12.10
N PRO A 348 9.16 -3.82 -11.17
CA PRO A 348 9.48 -3.64 -9.75
C PRO A 348 10.98 -3.39 -9.54
N PHE A 349 11.32 -2.74 -8.42
CA PHE A 349 12.70 -2.71 -7.93
C PHE A 349 13.18 -4.13 -7.58
N LYS A 350 14.49 -4.35 -7.62
CA LYS A 350 15.04 -5.55 -6.97
C LYS A 350 14.90 -5.45 -5.45
N PRO A 351 14.85 -6.58 -4.72
CA PRO A 351 14.73 -6.57 -3.25
C PRO A 351 15.76 -5.67 -2.55
N PHE A 352 17.03 -5.65 -2.97
CA PHE A 352 18.05 -4.79 -2.34
C PHE A 352 17.93 -3.32 -2.72
N GLU A 353 17.49 -3.02 -3.95
CA GLU A 353 17.15 -1.65 -4.34
C GLU A 353 15.95 -1.14 -3.52
N HIS A 354 14.95 -2.00 -3.30
CA HIS A 354 13.80 -1.70 -2.44
C HIS A 354 14.26 -1.46 -1.00
N LEU A 355 15.08 -2.34 -0.42
CA LEU A 355 15.62 -2.17 0.94
C LEU A 355 16.37 -0.83 1.08
N MET A 356 17.29 -0.54 0.18
CA MET A 356 18.03 0.73 0.20
C MET A 356 17.09 1.93 0.02
N GLY A 357 16.04 1.79 -0.79
CA GLY A 357 15.04 2.83 -1.00
C GLY A 357 14.13 3.11 0.21
N VAL A 358 14.10 2.24 1.21
CA VAL A 358 13.15 2.35 2.33
C VAL A 358 13.76 2.31 3.73
N MET A 359 15.00 1.85 3.89
CA MET A 359 15.61 1.62 5.20
C MET A 359 16.31 2.87 5.75
N PRO A 360 16.19 3.15 7.06
CA PRO A 360 17.04 4.11 7.76
C PRO A 360 18.42 3.50 8.10
N ILE A 361 19.41 4.35 8.37
CA ILE A 361 20.78 3.93 8.74
C ILE A 361 20.78 2.99 9.96
N THR A 362 19.89 3.21 10.91
CA THR A 362 19.76 2.39 12.13
C THR A 362 19.48 0.91 11.83
N SER A 363 18.88 0.61 10.68
CA SER A 363 18.56 -0.74 10.22
C SER A 363 19.53 -1.28 9.17
N LYS A 364 20.70 -0.62 8.96
CA LYS A 364 21.68 -1.03 7.92
C LYS A 364 22.17 -2.47 8.04
N ASN A 365 22.14 -3.05 9.25
CA ASN A 365 22.57 -4.42 9.51
C ASN A 365 21.64 -5.48 8.89
N LEU A 366 20.46 -5.09 8.40
CA LEU A 366 19.55 -5.97 7.66
C LEU A 366 19.96 -6.17 6.20
N LEU A 367 20.90 -5.34 5.70
CA LEU A 367 21.44 -5.40 4.35
C LEU A 367 22.79 -6.14 4.31
N PRO A 368 23.17 -6.70 3.15
CA PRO A 368 24.55 -7.10 2.88
C PRO A 368 25.56 -6.00 3.23
N GLN A 369 26.70 -6.38 3.80
CA GLN A 369 27.72 -5.43 4.25
C GLN A 369 28.16 -4.41 3.17
N PRO A 370 28.36 -4.79 1.89
CA PRO A 370 28.70 -3.82 0.84
C PRO A 370 27.64 -2.74 0.63
N LEU A 371 26.36 -3.07 0.80
CA LEU A 371 25.24 -2.13 0.67
C LEU A 371 25.08 -1.26 1.91
N ALA A 372 25.23 -1.87 3.11
CA ALA A 372 25.19 -1.15 4.38
C ALA A 372 26.26 -0.04 4.44
N ASN A 373 27.42 -0.25 3.81
CA ASN A 373 28.48 0.75 3.73
C ASN A 373 28.07 1.98 2.90
N LEU A 374 27.27 1.81 1.85
CA LEU A 374 26.80 2.93 1.02
C LEU A 374 25.87 3.88 1.78
N MET A 375 25.15 3.39 2.79
CA MET A 375 24.24 4.20 3.60
C MET A 375 24.97 5.18 4.55
N VAL A 376 26.26 4.95 4.79
CA VAL A 376 27.09 5.76 5.71
C VAL A 376 28.26 6.45 5.02
N ASP A 377 28.43 6.24 3.70
CA ASP A 377 29.47 6.88 2.92
C ASP A 377 29.03 8.28 2.50
N GLU A 378 29.62 9.30 3.13
CA GLU A 378 29.36 10.71 2.85
C GLU A 378 29.71 11.12 1.40
N ASN A 379 30.57 10.36 0.72
CA ASN A 379 30.95 10.61 -0.67
C ASN A 379 30.03 9.93 -1.68
N SER A 380 29.09 9.10 -1.22
CA SER A 380 28.19 8.38 -2.10
C SER A 380 27.16 9.32 -2.73
N SER A 381 26.78 9.07 -3.98
CA SER A 381 25.75 9.85 -4.69
C SER A 381 24.34 9.71 -4.10
N ILE A 382 24.20 8.87 -3.07
CA ILE A 382 22.97 8.60 -2.32
C ILE A 382 23.04 8.98 -0.83
N ALA A 383 24.12 9.64 -0.38
CA ALA A 383 24.27 10.05 1.02
C ALA A 383 23.09 10.91 1.52
N GLU A 384 22.56 11.79 0.65
CA GLU A 384 21.40 12.64 0.97
C GLU A 384 20.12 11.84 1.28
N PHE A 385 20.02 10.57 0.89
CA PHE A 385 18.82 9.75 1.14
C PHE A 385 18.73 9.24 2.58
N TYR A 386 19.81 9.36 3.36
CA TYR A 386 19.90 8.78 4.69
C TYR A 386 20.24 9.84 5.76
N PRO A 387 19.38 10.84 5.98
CA PRO A 387 19.61 11.80 7.05
C PRO A 387 19.55 11.11 8.42
N GLU A 388 20.41 11.50 9.36
CA GLU A 388 20.38 11.00 10.74
C GLU A 388 19.10 11.39 11.48
N ASN A 389 18.64 12.62 11.24
CA ASN A 389 17.41 13.16 11.83
C ASN A 389 16.48 13.63 10.72
N VAL A 390 15.22 13.19 10.77
CA VAL A 390 14.18 13.63 9.84
C VAL A 390 13.38 14.78 10.44
N GLN A 391 13.11 15.79 9.62
CA GLN A 391 12.15 16.81 9.95
C GLN A 391 10.73 16.22 9.85
N VAL A 392 9.92 16.48 10.86
CA VAL A 392 8.55 15.97 10.95
C VAL A 392 7.60 17.14 11.19
N ASP A 393 6.68 17.35 10.26
CA ASP A 393 5.53 18.24 10.45
C ASP A 393 4.45 17.46 11.21
N ARG A 394 4.41 17.71 12.52
CA ARG A 394 3.53 17.03 13.47
C ARG A 394 2.10 17.53 13.31
N LYS A 395 1.16 16.60 13.13
CA LYS A 395 -0.27 16.90 12.98
C LYS A 395 -1.03 16.55 14.26
N VAL A 396 -2.20 17.15 14.43
CA VAL A 396 -3.10 16.81 15.54
C VAL A 396 -3.79 15.47 15.22
N PRO A 397 -3.74 14.47 16.13
CA PRO A 397 -4.44 13.21 15.93
C PRO A 397 -5.93 13.44 15.63
N PRO A 398 -6.55 12.67 14.70
CA PRO A 398 -6.07 11.42 14.10
C PRO A 398 -5.29 11.59 12.78
N ILE A 399 -4.92 12.82 12.40
CA ILE A 399 -4.15 13.07 11.18
C ILE A 399 -2.72 12.55 11.37
N LYS A 400 -2.18 11.86 10.37
CA LYS A 400 -0.80 11.34 10.41
C LYS A 400 0.19 12.48 10.20
N ASP A 401 1.33 12.38 10.89
CA ASP A 401 2.46 13.28 10.68
C ASP A 401 3.03 13.18 9.26
N VAL A 402 3.60 14.29 8.78
CA VAL A 402 4.30 14.34 7.49
C VAL A 402 5.80 14.31 7.73
N VAL A 403 6.46 13.26 7.24
CA VAL A 403 7.91 13.08 7.34
C VAL A 403 8.59 13.67 6.11
N LEU A 404 9.39 14.72 6.32
CA LEU A 404 10.04 15.48 5.25
C LEU A 404 11.36 14.83 4.86
N LEU A 405 11.26 13.72 4.12
CA LEU A 405 12.41 13.00 3.56
C LEU A 405 12.69 13.43 2.12
N PRO A 406 13.96 13.56 1.71
CA PRO A 406 14.30 13.77 0.31
C PRO A 406 13.92 12.54 -0.51
N PHE A 407 13.16 12.72 -1.60
CA PHE A 407 12.77 11.61 -2.46
C PHE A 407 13.98 10.93 -3.11
N VAL A 408 14.03 9.60 -3.06
CA VAL A 408 15.12 8.82 -3.65
C VAL A 408 15.20 9.07 -5.15
N LYS A 409 16.37 9.49 -5.65
CA LYS A 409 16.65 9.56 -7.09
C LYS A 409 17.04 8.17 -7.57
N GLU A 410 16.14 7.55 -8.32
CA GLU A 410 16.23 6.15 -8.76
C GLU A 410 17.54 5.82 -9.49
N ALA A 411 17.95 6.66 -10.44
CA ALA A 411 19.17 6.41 -11.22
C ALA A 411 20.42 6.36 -10.32
N ASN A 412 20.55 7.30 -9.36
CA ASN A 412 21.67 7.32 -8.42
C ASN A 412 21.68 6.05 -7.56
N LEU A 413 20.52 5.66 -7.02
CA LEU A 413 20.39 4.47 -6.19
C LEU A 413 20.81 3.20 -6.94
N ILE A 414 20.24 2.98 -8.12
CA ILE A 414 20.51 1.78 -8.92
C ILE A 414 22.00 1.72 -9.31
N ASN A 415 22.60 2.85 -9.67
CA ASN A 415 24.02 2.91 -10.03
C ASN A 415 24.92 2.52 -8.86
N GLU A 416 24.69 3.06 -7.66
CA GLU A 416 25.49 2.73 -6.47
C GLU A 416 25.33 1.26 -6.04
N VAL A 417 24.10 0.74 -6.08
CA VAL A 417 23.84 -0.69 -5.80
C VAL A 417 24.58 -1.57 -6.81
N ASN A 418 24.54 -1.23 -8.10
CA ASN A 418 25.22 -1.99 -9.14
C ASN A 418 26.74 -2.01 -8.97
N ASN A 419 27.35 -0.93 -8.49
CA ASN A 419 28.80 -0.83 -8.26
C ASN A 419 29.32 -1.82 -7.20
N VAL A 420 28.44 -2.32 -6.32
CA VAL A 420 28.83 -3.27 -5.26
C VAL A 420 28.27 -4.67 -5.45
N ASN A 421 27.46 -4.91 -6.48
CA ASN A 421 26.84 -6.22 -6.75
C ASN A 421 27.88 -7.35 -6.89
N SER A 422 29.07 -7.08 -7.42
CA SER A 422 30.13 -8.09 -7.57
C SER A 422 30.76 -8.53 -6.23
N LYS A 423 30.43 -7.84 -5.13
CA LYS A 423 30.92 -8.14 -3.77
C LYS A 423 29.91 -8.99 -2.96
N LEU A 424 28.75 -9.29 -3.53
CA LEU A 424 27.71 -10.09 -2.90
C LEU A 424 28.08 -11.58 -2.97
N ASN A 425 27.72 -12.34 -1.94
CA ASN A 425 27.83 -13.80 -1.97
C ASN A 425 26.62 -14.45 -2.66
N ASP A 426 26.71 -15.75 -2.95
CA ASP A 426 25.66 -16.48 -3.68
C ASP A 426 24.28 -16.45 -3.00
N ALA A 427 24.24 -16.51 -1.66
CA ALA A 427 22.99 -16.45 -0.90
C ALA A 427 22.36 -15.04 -0.96
N GLU A 428 23.17 -14.00 -0.94
CA GLU A 428 22.73 -12.61 -1.12
C GLU A 428 22.24 -12.37 -2.55
N ILE A 429 22.95 -12.89 -3.55
CA ILE A 429 22.53 -12.83 -4.95
C ILE A 429 21.18 -13.53 -5.14
N ALA A 430 21.01 -14.74 -4.57
CA ALA A 430 19.75 -15.48 -4.65
C ALA A 430 18.58 -14.70 -4.02
N ARG A 431 18.80 -14.08 -2.86
CA ARG A 431 17.80 -13.26 -2.15
C ARG A 431 17.46 -11.95 -2.87
N ASN A 432 18.29 -11.49 -3.80
CA ASN A 432 18.07 -10.28 -4.59
C ASN A 432 17.37 -10.54 -5.95
N ASN A 433 16.97 -11.79 -6.23
CA ASN A 433 16.24 -12.12 -7.45
C ASN A 433 14.74 -12.26 -7.19
N GLU A 434 13.95 -11.97 -8.21
CA GLU A 434 12.51 -12.25 -8.21
C GLU A 434 12.29 -13.77 -8.17
N GLY A 435 11.37 -14.21 -7.31
CA GLY A 435 10.96 -15.60 -7.23
C GLY A 435 9.61 -15.86 -7.89
N ASN A 436 9.08 -17.05 -7.66
CA ASN A 436 7.82 -17.50 -8.23
C ASN A 436 6.86 -17.93 -7.12
N ASN A 437 5.56 -17.81 -7.38
CA ASN A 437 4.55 -18.45 -6.54
C ASN A 437 4.79 -19.96 -6.52
N ILE A 438 4.72 -20.56 -5.34
CA ILE A 438 4.84 -22.01 -5.17
C ILE A 438 3.44 -22.58 -5.01
N VAL A 439 3.12 -23.58 -5.83
CA VAL A 439 1.87 -24.34 -5.73
C VAL A 439 2.20 -25.72 -5.16
N CYS A 440 1.60 -26.05 -4.02
CA CYS A 440 1.78 -27.34 -3.35
C CYS A 440 0.45 -28.09 -3.24
N PHE A 441 0.48 -29.40 -3.43
CA PHE A 441 -0.67 -30.28 -3.19
C PHE A 441 -0.17 -31.67 -2.77
N SER A 442 -1.03 -32.41 -2.07
CA SER A 442 -0.73 -33.80 -1.71
C SER A 442 -0.71 -34.68 -2.96
N THR A 443 0.09 -35.76 -2.95
CA THR A 443 0.06 -36.79 -4.00
C THR A 443 -1.30 -37.49 -4.11
N LYS A 444 -2.15 -37.34 -3.09
CA LYS A 444 -3.54 -37.84 -3.07
C LYS A 444 -4.54 -36.87 -3.68
N HIS A 445 -4.12 -35.65 -4.03
CA HIS A 445 -5.03 -34.64 -4.59
C HIS A 445 -5.45 -35.02 -6.01
N SER A 446 -6.71 -34.77 -6.39
CA SER A 446 -7.26 -35.16 -7.70
C SER A 446 -6.60 -34.49 -8.91
N LEU A 447 -5.85 -33.41 -8.67
CA LEU A 447 -5.06 -32.73 -9.71
C LEU A 447 -3.65 -33.30 -9.86
N TYR A 448 -3.20 -34.21 -9.00
CA TYR A 448 -1.80 -34.66 -8.97
C TYR A 448 -1.38 -35.27 -10.31
N ASP A 449 -2.11 -36.28 -10.79
CA ASP A 449 -1.77 -36.96 -12.05
C ASP A 449 -1.84 -36.01 -13.25
N ASN A 450 -2.91 -35.21 -13.33
CA ASN A 450 -3.11 -34.23 -14.42
C ASN A 450 -2.03 -33.15 -14.47
N LEU A 451 -1.46 -32.76 -13.33
CA LEU A 451 -0.40 -31.76 -13.25
C LEU A 451 0.96 -32.40 -13.46
N LEU A 452 1.20 -33.59 -12.91
CA LEU A 452 2.43 -34.35 -13.12
C LEU A 452 2.72 -34.44 -14.62
N ASP A 453 1.71 -34.75 -15.43
CA ASP A 453 1.85 -34.83 -16.88
C ASP A 453 2.26 -33.55 -17.60
N ARG A 454 2.07 -32.39 -16.98
CA ARG A 454 2.49 -31.08 -17.51
C ARG A 454 3.93 -30.71 -17.15
N PHE A 455 4.56 -31.42 -16.22
CA PHE A 455 5.96 -31.18 -15.87
C PHE A 455 6.91 -31.90 -16.83
N PRO A 456 8.07 -31.31 -17.18
CA PRO A 456 9.11 -31.99 -17.94
C PRO A 456 9.57 -33.27 -17.22
N ALA A 457 10.03 -34.27 -17.99
CA ALA A 457 10.38 -35.60 -17.45
C ALA A 457 11.48 -35.58 -16.38
N GLU A 458 12.31 -34.53 -16.35
CA GLU A 458 13.35 -34.32 -15.33
C GLU A 458 12.81 -33.88 -13.95
N TYR A 459 11.54 -33.45 -13.89
CA TYR A 459 10.83 -33.05 -12.68
C TYR A 459 9.73 -34.05 -12.25
N LYS A 460 9.45 -35.06 -13.09
CA LYS A 460 8.59 -36.21 -12.77
C LYS A 460 9.42 -37.25 -12.02
#